data_AF-A0A7Y2AM25-F1
#
_entry.id   AF-A0A7Y2AM25-F1
#
_cell.length_a   1.000
_cell.length_b   1.000
_cell.length_c   1.000
_cell.angle_alpha   90.00
_cell.angle_beta   90.00
_cell.angle_gamma   90.00
#
_symmetry.space_group_name_H-M   'P 1'
#
loop_
_entity.id
_entity.type
_entity.pdbx_description
1 polymer ?
#
loop_
_entity_poly.entity_id
_entity_poly.type
_entity_poly.pdbx_seq_one_letter_code
_entity_poly.pdbx_strand_id
1 'polypeptide(L)'
;MIPIVLLIAAVLGWTIWTATHNRWLSLGLSSGLAIIAITYLGFDDSDSEPAIRPLAVNSDELTGDGDSQTLRAADDNRTPTRPESDDGSTVAGESPAETPANDPAPASPATQPAAQPPSPPSSSPPSSSPPSPGAPSLAQLASFRPAEAPSHGYVASDACKECHAENYDSWHASYHRTMTQVATPETIIGDFNNVTLEKDGQEYNLTMRGDIAWVDMPLPGDPTGERIGGPIVTTTGSHHMQAYWFSVGFGRTTALFPFTYLKDSKEWVPRAAAFLQSFDDPNTQGPGTWSRVCSQCHSTHRRERMNDEGIWDTEVAEFGISCEACHGPGESHIAFHRSLAATDADASHNGDATKAPTADPIVNPKDLSHQKSAEACGQCHSVNMLVEDGATVNMHGHSFRPGATLSLSHQVWTRETLLAELRKRQVPPEKITRELGTQFYEDGMVRIAGREYNGLLDSSCFQNGTMSCMSCHQMHQ
;
A
#
# COMPACT_ATOMS: atom_id res chain seq x y z
N MET A 1 59.22 -17.57 1.67
CA MET A 1 57.98 -16.79 1.52
C MET A 1 57.07 -17.59 0.62
N ILE A 2 55.96 -18.08 1.16
CA ILE A 2 55.13 -19.14 0.57
C ILE A 2 53.99 -18.50 -0.22
N PRO A 3 53.66 -19.04 -1.40
CA PRO A 3 52.27 -19.34 -1.70
C PRO A 3 52.09 -20.82 -2.10
N ILE A 4 51.08 -21.45 -1.50
CA ILE A 4 50.61 -22.80 -1.82
C ILE A 4 49.47 -22.66 -2.83
N VAL A 5 49.59 -23.42 -3.92
CA VAL A 5 48.58 -23.64 -4.97
C VAL A 5 48.10 -25.08 -4.83
N LEU A 6 46.78 -25.30 -4.84
CA LEU A 6 46.08 -26.59 -4.85
C LEU A 6 44.80 -26.39 -5.68
N LEU A 7 44.22 -27.33 -6.43
CA LEU A 7 44.68 -28.44 -7.27
C LEU A 7 43.43 -28.84 -8.09
N ILE A 8 43.64 -29.20 -9.36
CA ILE A 8 42.64 -29.61 -10.37
C ILE A 8 42.13 -31.04 -10.13
N ALA A 9 40.86 -31.34 -10.43
CA ALA A 9 40.47 -32.65 -10.99
C ALA A 9 39.13 -32.59 -11.74
N ALA A 10 39.19 -32.75 -13.06
CA ALA A 10 38.08 -33.10 -13.95
C ALA A 10 38.13 -34.61 -14.23
N VAL A 11 36.99 -35.29 -14.25
CA VAL A 11 36.87 -36.67 -14.77
C VAL A 11 35.70 -36.74 -15.73
N LEU A 12 36.04 -36.89 -17.01
CA LEU A 12 35.16 -37.33 -18.09
C LEU A 12 34.95 -38.84 -17.98
N GLY A 13 33.70 -39.29 -18.02
CA GLY A 13 33.33 -40.70 -18.11
C GLY A 13 32.41 -40.95 -19.29
N TRP A 14 32.95 -41.50 -20.38
CA TRP A 14 32.20 -42.17 -21.44
C TRP A 14 32.32 -43.69 -21.21
N THR A 15 31.21 -44.42 -21.13
CA THR A 15 31.14 -45.83 -21.56
C THR A 15 29.69 -46.30 -21.78
N ILE A 16 29.33 -46.32 -23.06
CA ILE A 16 28.67 -47.38 -23.86
C ILE A 16 27.72 -48.37 -23.17
N TRP A 17 26.54 -48.42 -23.80
CA TRP A 17 25.36 -49.26 -23.65
C TRP A 17 25.59 -50.73 -24.08
N THR A 18 25.14 -51.71 -23.29
CA THR A 18 24.68 -53.03 -23.79
C THR A 18 23.51 -53.54 -22.94
N ALA A 19 22.50 -54.09 -23.61
CA ALA A 19 21.25 -54.59 -23.05
C ALA A 19 21.34 -56.06 -22.62
N THR A 20 20.56 -56.48 -21.61
CA THR A 20 19.85 -57.79 -21.54
C THR A 20 18.96 -57.90 -20.28
N HIS A 21 17.95 -58.77 -20.37
CA HIS A 21 16.75 -58.90 -19.54
C HIS A 21 16.90 -59.60 -18.17
N ASN A 22 15.89 -59.36 -17.30
CA ASN A 22 15.19 -60.25 -16.35
C ASN A 22 15.26 -60.00 -14.81
N ARG A 23 14.04 -59.95 -14.25
CA ARG A 23 13.49 -59.91 -12.88
C ARG A 23 14.32 -60.54 -11.73
N TRP A 24 14.24 -59.97 -10.51
CA TRP A 24 13.34 -60.37 -9.39
C TRP A 24 13.64 -59.62 -8.05
N LEU A 25 12.56 -59.25 -7.34
CA LEU A 25 12.31 -59.16 -5.88
C LEU A 25 13.19 -58.31 -4.90
N SER A 26 12.54 -57.23 -4.42
CA SER A 26 12.25 -56.84 -3.01
C SER A 26 13.37 -56.44 -2.03
N LEU A 27 13.32 -55.18 -1.55
CA LEU A 27 13.07 -54.73 -0.15
C LEU A 27 13.74 -53.38 0.10
N GLY A 28 13.02 -52.45 0.72
CA GLY A 28 13.61 -51.51 1.67
C GLY A 28 13.41 -50.01 1.41
N LEU A 29 12.59 -49.42 2.28
CA LEU A 29 12.68 -48.05 2.81
C LEU A 29 12.20 -46.90 1.90
N SER A 30 10.90 -46.66 2.01
CA SER A 30 10.25 -45.38 1.77
C SER A 30 10.82 -44.28 2.68
N SER A 31 11.63 -43.39 2.10
CA SER A 31 11.93 -42.04 2.60
C SER A 31 11.93 -41.10 1.40
N GLY A 32 10.74 -40.78 0.89
CA GLY A 32 10.58 -39.83 -0.20
C GLY A 32 10.26 -38.45 0.36
N LEU A 33 11.28 -37.64 0.64
CA LEU A 33 11.14 -36.20 0.49
C LEU A 33 11.07 -35.96 -1.02
N ALA A 34 9.87 -35.78 -1.55
CA ALA A 34 9.69 -35.24 -2.89
C ALA A 34 10.01 -33.73 -2.81
N ILE A 35 11.26 -33.37 -3.09
CA ILE A 35 11.56 -32.01 -3.55
C ILE A 35 10.94 -31.92 -4.93
N ILE A 36 9.76 -31.29 -5.00
CA ILE A 36 9.17 -30.89 -6.28
C ILE A 36 10.03 -29.74 -6.78
N ALA A 37 10.97 -30.05 -7.67
CA ALA A 37 11.57 -29.05 -8.53
C ALA A 37 10.48 -28.60 -9.50
N ILE A 38 9.80 -27.49 -9.18
CA ILE A 38 9.02 -26.76 -10.16
C ILE A 38 10.04 -26.12 -11.09
N THR A 39 10.30 -26.79 -12.21
CA THR A 39 10.98 -26.17 -13.34
C THR A 39 10.04 -25.09 -13.86
N TYR A 40 10.24 -23.85 -13.42
CA TYR A 40 9.69 -22.71 -14.13
C TYR A 40 10.24 -22.77 -15.55
N LEU A 41 9.36 -22.99 -16.52
CA LEU A 41 9.61 -22.57 -17.88
C LEU A 41 9.68 -21.04 -17.83
N GLY A 42 10.90 -20.54 -17.59
CA GLY A 42 11.24 -19.17 -17.89
C GLY A 42 10.90 -18.94 -19.35
N PHE A 43 10.02 -17.97 -19.58
CA PHE A 43 9.98 -17.32 -20.87
C PHE A 43 11.34 -16.67 -21.07
N ASP A 44 12.11 -17.28 -21.96
CA ASP A 44 13.37 -16.78 -22.50
C ASP A 44 13.06 -15.49 -23.27
N ASP A 45 13.40 -14.35 -22.67
CA ASP A 45 13.53 -13.08 -23.37
C ASP A 45 15.04 -12.77 -23.41
N SER A 46 15.78 -13.65 -24.09
CA SER A 46 17.14 -13.35 -24.51
C SER A 46 17.07 -12.37 -25.68
N ASP A 47 17.27 -11.08 -25.41
CA ASP A 47 18.16 -10.26 -26.25
C ASP A 47 18.60 -8.98 -25.52
N SER A 48 19.92 -8.88 -25.35
CA SER A 48 20.74 -7.70 -25.05
C SER A 48 20.72 -7.09 -23.63
N GLU A 49 21.61 -7.60 -22.77
CA GLU A 49 22.31 -6.74 -21.79
C GLU A 49 23.27 -5.78 -22.50
N PRO A 50 23.53 -4.60 -21.90
CA PRO A 50 24.91 -4.17 -21.79
C PRO A 50 25.34 -4.03 -20.32
N ALA A 51 26.46 -4.67 -20.03
CA ALA A 51 27.19 -4.63 -18.78
C ALA A 51 27.39 -3.20 -18.23
N ILE A 52 26.99 -2.96 -16.98
CA ILE A 52 27.41 -1.79 -16.21
C ILE A 52 28.58 -2.20 -15.31
N ARG A 53 29.76 -1.65 -15.61
CA ARG A 53 30.92 -1.69 -14.70
C ARG A 53 30.70 -0.71 -13.54
N PRO A 54 31.09 -1.03 -12.30
CA PRO A 54 31.04 -0.08 -11.21
C PRO A 54 32.15 0.97 -11.38
N LEU A 55 31.77 2.24 -11.49
CA LEU A 55 32.70 3.36 -11.33
C LEU A 55 32.87 3.63 -9.84
N ALA A 56 34.06 3.36 -9.34
CA ALA A 56 34.52 3.79 -8.03
C ALA A 56 34.52 5.33 -7.97
N VAL A 57 33.81 5.90 -7.00
CA VAL A 57 33.93 7.32 -6.65
C VAL A 57 35.00 7.43 -5.58
N ASN A 58 36.15 8.02 -5.94
CA ASN A 58 37.12 8.49 -4.98
C ASN A 58 36.58 9.74 -4.29
N SER A 59 36.54 9.68 -2.97
CA SER A 59 36.51 10.84 -2.08
C SER A 59 37.85 11.57 -2.16
N ASP A 60 37.86 12.81 -2.63
CA ASP A 60 38.75 13.88 -2.15
C ASP A 60 38.35 15.24 -2.77
N GLU A 61 38.61 16.30 -2.00
CA GLU A 61 38.51 17.75 -2.30
C GLU A 61 37.15 18.46 -2.15
N LEU A 62 36.85 18.81 -0.89
CA LEU A 62 36.20 20.06 -0.50
C LEU A 62 37.24 21.17 -0.39
N THR A 63 37.18 22.20 -1.26
CA THR A 63 37.44 23.62 -0.94
C THR A 63 37.14 24.49 -2.16
N GLY A 64 36.46 25.63 -1.98
CA GLY A 64 36.58 26.77 -2.90
C GLY A 64 35.28 27.52 -3.20
N ASP A 65 35.15 28.70 -2.60
CA ASP A 65 34.20 29.78 -2.89
C ASP A 65 34.08 30.17 -4.38
N GLY A 66 32.95 30.79 -4.76
CA GLY A 66 32.97 31.84 -5.78
C GLY A 66 31.79 31.93 -6.75
N ASP A 67 30.99 32.97 -6.55
CA ASP A 67 30.29 33.81 -7.53
C ASP A 67 29.21 33.27 -8.49
N SER A 68 28.02 33.80 -8.21
CA SER A 68 27.03 34.37 -9.14
C SER A 68 27.38 34.42 -10.63
N GLN A 69 26.55 33.79 -11.47
CA GLN A 69 26.12 34.40 -12.74
C GLN A 69 24.66 34.03 -13.07
N THR A 70 23.83 35.07 -13.05
CA THR A 70 22.53 35.17 -13.73
C THR A 70 22.68 34.95 -15.24
N LEU A 71 21.89 34.05 -15.82
CA LEU A 71 21.67 33.99 -17.26
C LEU A 71 20.23 34.39 -17.60
N ARG A 72 20.13 35.55 -18.26
CA ARG A 72 18.97 36.02 -19.02
C ARG A 72 18.89 35.28 -20.36
N ALA A 73 17.70 34.86 -20.74
CA ALA A 73 17.24 34.68 -22.12
C ALA A 73 15.73 34.42 -22.07
N ALA A 74 14.87 34.84 -22.99
CA ALA A 74 14.86 35.91 -23.97
C ALA A 74 13.36 36.08 -24.29
N ASP A 75 12.89 37.32 -24.41
CA ASP A 75 11.55 37.63 -24.88
C ASP A 75 11.37 37.07 -26.30
N ASP A 76 10.32 36.28 -26.52
CA ASP A 76 9.76 36.12 -27.85
C ASP A 76 8.22 36.14 -27.78
N ASN A 77 7.71 37.27 -28.24
CA ASN A 77 6.32 37.68 -28.24
C ASN A 77 5.69 37.19 -29.55
N ARG A 78 4.78 36.21 -29.49
CA ARG A 78 3.94 35.85 -30.65
C ARG A 78 2.59 35.28 -30.24
N THR A 79 1.62 36.18 -30.18
CA THR A 79 0.18 35.91 -30.17
C THR A 79 -0.30 35.39 -31.53
N PRO A 80 -1.16 34.37 -31.61
CA PRO A 80 -2.01 34.15 -32.75
C PRO A 80 -3.42 34.71 -32.49
N THR A 81 -3.84 35.60 -33.39
CA THR A 81 -5.18 36.17 -33.53
C THR A 81 -6.19 35.12 -33.99
N ARG A 82 -7.43 35.19 -33.48
CA ARG A 82 -8.62 34.48 -34.00
C ARG A 82 -9.67 35.54 -34.38
N PRO A 83 -10.38 35.39 -35.51
CA PRO A 83 -11.26 36.44 -36.02
C PRO A 83 -12.63 36.45 -35.35
N GLU A 84 -13.16 37.66 -35.20
CA GLU A 84 -14.55 37.98 -34.87
C GLU A 84 -15.50 37.59 -36.02
N SER A 85 -16.73 37.23 -35.68
CA SER A 85 -17.87 37.30 -36.60
C SER A 85 -19.10 37.82 -35.87
N ASP A 86 -19.75 38.75 -36.57
CA ASP A 86 -20.76 39.73 -36.19
C ASP A 86 -22.05 39.27 -35.50
N ASP A 87 -22.61 40.34 -34.94
CA ASP A 87 -23.91 40.61 -34.35
C ASP A 87 -25.19 40.03 -34.99
N GLY A 88 -26.25 40.13 -34.18
CA GLY A 88 -27.63 39.86 -34.56
C GLY A 88 -28.54 40.16 -33.38
N SER A 89 -28.58 41.43 -32.93
CA SER A 89 -29.51 41.89 -31.89
C SER A 89 -30.73 42.57 -32.52
N THR A 90 -31.93 42.19 -32.07
CA THR A 90 -33.13 43.03 -32.13
C THR A 90 -33.74 43.16 -30.74
N VAL A 91 -34.21 44.38 -30.48
CA VAL A 91 -34.56 45.01 -29.20
C VAL A 91 -36.02 44.75 -28.83
N ALA A 92 -36.34 44.61 -27.53
CA ALA A 92 -37.36 45.41 -26.82
C ALA A 92 -37.65 44.92 -25.38
N GLY A 93 -37.62 45.88 -24.43
CA GLY A 93 -38.58 45.91 -23.31
C GLY A 93 -38.00 45.95 -21.89
N GLU A 94 -37.67 47.14 -21.39
CA GLU A 94 -37.46 47.42 -19.95
C GLU A 94 -38.78 47.67 -19.20
N SER A 95 -38.91 47.10 -17.98
CA SER A 95 -39.38 47.71 -16.71
C SER A 95 -39.89 46.64 -15.72
N PRO A 96 -39.97 46.90 -14.40
CA PRO A 96 -38.94 47.40 -13.49
C PRO A 96 -38.74 46.45 -12.27
N ALA A 97 -37.74 46.75 -11.46
CA ALA A 97 -37.30 46.00 -10.29
C ALA A 97 -38.36 45.79 -9.20
N GLU A 98 -38.47 44.55 -8.71
CA GLU A 98 -39.09 44.20 -7.42
C GLU A 98 -37.99 43.89 -6.39
N THR A 99 -38.16 44.47 -5.20
CA THR A 99 -37.39 44.25 -3.98
C THR A 99 -37.43 42.79 -3.49
N PRO A 100 -36.34 42.23 -2.93
CA PRO A 100 -36.38 40.91 -2.34
C PRO A 100 -37.15 40.92 -1.01
N ALA A 101 -38.16 40.06 -0.91
CA ALA A 101 -38.87 39.76 0.32
C ALA A 101 -37.98 38.94 1.27
N ASN A 102 -38.06 39.25 2.55
CA ASN A 102 -37.43 38.53 3.65
C ASN A 102 -38.03 37.12 3.78
N ASP A 103 -37.24 36.08 3.55
CA ASP A 103 -37.55 34.72 4.00
C ASP A 103 -37.14 34.54 5.47
N PRO A 104 -37.99 33.92 6.33
CA PRO A 104 -37.66 33.69 7.73
C PRO A 104 -36.69 32.50 7.89
N ALA A 105 -35.76 32.65 8.84
CA ALA A 105 -34.79 31.62 9.22
C ALA A 105 -35.46 30.29 9.64
N PRO A 106 -34.82 29.13 9.38
CA PRO A 106 -35.36 27.84 9.79
C PRO A 106 -35.32 27.68 11.32
N ALA A 107 -36.43 27.21 11.88
CA ALA A 107 -36.63 26.96 13.30
C ALA A 107 -35.71 25.84 13.83
N SER A 108 -35.18 26.04 15.04
CA SER A 108 -34.46 25.01 15.81
C SER A 108 -35.37 23.80 16.09
N PRO A 109 -34.86 22.56 15.97
CA PRO A 109 -35.67 21.38 16.26
C PRO A 109 -35.92 21.22 17.76
N ALA A 110 -37.17 20.89 18.10
CA ALA A 110 -37.64 20.66 19.45
C ALA A 110 -36.96 19.44 20.11
N THR A 111 -36.59 19.61 21.37
CA THR A 111 -36.02 18.56 22.24
C THR A 111 -37.07 17.49 22.54
N GLN A 112 -36.86 16.26 22.07
CA GLN A 112 -37.60 15.09 22.55
C GLN A 112 -36.95 14.53 23.83
N PRO A 113 -37.72 14.00 24.80
CA PRO A 113 -37.15 13.34 25.97
C PRO A 113 -36.40 12.07 25.58
N ALA A 114 -35.23 11.88 26.21
CA ALA A 114 -34.29 10.80 25.94
C ALA A 114 -34.95 9.41 25.97
N ALA A 115 -34.82 8.66 24.87
CA ALA A 115 -35.06 7.23 24.86
C ALA A 115 -33.97 6.54 25.70
N GLN A 116 -34.36 5.63 26.59
CA GLN A 116 -33.42 4.81 27.34
C GLN A 116 -32.54 3.98 26.36
N PRO A 117 -31.23 3.85 26.63
CA PRO A 117 -30.37 3.01 25.81
C PRO A 117 -30.83 1.54 25.90
N PRO A 118 -30.77 0.78 24.79
CA PRO A 118 -31.07 -0.64 24.82
C PRO A 118 -30.12 -1.36 25.78
N SER A 119 -30.65 -2.32 26.53
CA SER A 119 -29.83 -3.17 27.41
C SER A 119 -28.73 -3.88 26.61
N PRO A 120 -27.51 -4.03 27.15
CA PRO A 120 -26.42 -4.67 26.44
C PRO A 120 -26.79 -6.12 26.09
N PRO A 121 -26.40 -6.62 24.90
CA PRO A 121 -26.56 -8.02 24.57
C PRO A 121 -25.76 -8.86 25.57
N SER A 122 -26.39 -9.93 26.08
CA SER A 122 -25.76 -10.92 26.94
C SER A 122 -24.49 -11.47 26.29
N SER A 123 -23.33 -11.05 26.79
CA SER A 123 -22.02 -11.54 26.40
C SER A 123 -21.84 -12.99 26.88
N SER A 124 -22.31 -13.95 26.08
CA SER A 124 -21.75 -15.28 26.09
C SER A 124 -20.61 -15.31 25.07
N PRO A 125 -19.40 -15.78 25.43
CA PRO A 125 -18.32 -15.91 24.47
C PRO A 125 -18.75 -16.85 23.33
N PRO A 126 -18.36 -16.61 22.07
CA PRO A 126 -18.61 -17.57 21.02
C PRO A 126 -18.00 -18.91 21.43
N SER A 127 -18.81 -19.96 21.37
CA SER A 127 -18.38 -21.32 21.63
C SER A 127 -17.29 -21.67 20.61
N SER A 128 -16.03 -21.56 21.00
CA SER A 128 -14.88 -22.01 20.23
C SER A 128 -15.10 -23.48 19.90
N SER A 129 -15.34 -23.79 18.63
CA SER A 129 -15.37 -25.17 18.18
C SER A 129 -13.97 -25.76 18.42
N PRO A 130 -13.86 -27.00 18.93
CA PRO A 130 -12.55 -27.62 19.10
C PRO A 130 -11.82 -27.65 17.74
N PRO A 131 -10.51 -27.36 17.72
CA PRO A 131 -9.76 -27.31 16.46
C PRO A 131 -9.88 -28.65 15.73
N SER A 132 -10.27 -28.60 14.45
CA SER A 132 -10.21 -29.78 13.59
C SER A 132 -8.80 -30.38 13.63
N PRO A 133 -8.65 -31.70 13.83
CA PRO A 133 -7.34 -32.34 13.87
C PRO A 133 -6.54 -32.01 12.60
N GLY A 134 -5.44 -31.27 12.75
CA GLY A 134 -4.52 -30.91 11.66
C GLY A 134 -4.62 -29.49 11.10
N ALA A 135 -5.56 -28.65 11.55
CA ALA A 135 -5.57 -27.23 11.17
C ALA A 135 -4.56 -26.43 12.05
N PRO A 136 -3.76 -25.51 11.47
CA PRO A 136 -2.93 -24.60 12.26
C PRO A 136 -3.81 -23.71 13.16
N SER A 137 -3.26 -23.17 14.23
CA SER A 137 -3.87 -22.09 15.02
C SER A 137 -3.56 -20.72 14.43
N LEU A 138 -4.31 -19.67 14.82
CA LEU A 138 -4.02 -18.29 14.41
C LEU A 138 -2.59 -17.86 14.79
N ALA A 139 -2.09 -18.32 15.94
CA ALA A 139 -0.71 -18.06 16.36
C ALA A 139 0.32 -18.71 15.41
N GLN A 140 0.05 -19.91 14.92
CA GLN A 140 0.90 -20.59 13.92
C GLN A 140 0.84 -19.90 12.55
N LEU A 141 -0.27 -19.22 12.20
CA LEU A 141 -0.35 -18.45 10.96
C LEU A 141 0.49 -17.17 10.96
N ALA A 142 0.98 -16.71 12.11
CA ALA A 142 1.80 -15.50 12.21
C ALA A 142 3.11 -15.58 11.40
N SER A 143 3.66 -16.78 11.19
CA SER A 143 4.86 -17.00 10.36
C SER A 143 4.58 -17.07 8.85
N PHE A 144 3.31 -17.12 8.45
CA PHE A 144 2.87 -17.30 7.06
C PHE A 144 2.24 -16.04 6.47
N ARG A 145 2.40 -14.91 7.15
CA ARG A 145 1.86 -13.61 6.79
C ARG A 145 2.90 -12.53 7.00
N PRO A 146 2.78 -11.37 6.34
CA PRO A 146 3.62 -10.21 6.63
C PRO A 146 3.69 -9.93 8.14
N ALA A 147 4.87 -9.53 8.62
CA ALA A 147 5.09 -9.27 10.04
C ALA A 147 4.71 -7.85 10.40
N GLU A 148 4.08 -7.68 11.56
CA GLU A 148 4.07 -6.39 12.24
C GLU A 148 5.30 -6.34 13.16
N ALA A 149 6.19 -5.39 12.91
CA ALA A 149 7.46 -5.23 13.58
C ALA A 149 7.82 -3.74 13.69
N PRO A 150 7.26 -3.03 14.69
CA PRO A 150 7.65 -1.66 15.01
C PRO A 150 9.18 -1.59 15.20
N SER A 151 9.83 -0.72 14.43
CA SER A 151 11.28 -0.55 14.41
C SER A 151 11.62 0.85 13.91
N HIS A 152 12.88 1.29 13.96
CA HIS A 152 13.31 2.59 13.42
C HIS A 152 12.53 3.80 14.00
N GLY A 153 12.24 3.74 15.31
CA GLY A 153 11.51 4.78 16.03
C GLY A 153 9.99 4.71 15.92
N TYR A 154 9.44 3.73 15.20
CA TYR A 154 8.01 3.47 15.17
C TYR A 154 7.59 2.70 16.43
N VAL A 155 6.49 3.12 17.04
CA VAL A 155 5.97 2.61 18.34
C VAL A 155 4.54 2.06 18.27
N ALA A 156 3.93 2.10 17.09
CA ALA A 156 2.54 1.75 16.82
C ALA A 156 1.51 2.64 17.55
N SER A 157 0.28 2.63 17.06
CA SER A 157 -0.80 3.54 17.46
C SER A 157 -1.24 3.34 18.92
N ASP A 158 -1.09 2.14 19.47
CA ASP A 158 -1.45 1.84 20.87
C ASP A 158 -0.64 2.67 21.87
N ALA A 159 0.61 3.02 21.54
CA ALA A 159 1.44 3.89 22.37
C ALA A 159 0.92 5.34 22.42
N CYS A 160 0.15 5.77 21.42
CA CYS A 160 -0.42 7.12 21.35
C CYS A 160 -1.65 7.28 22.25
N LYS A 161 -2.36 6.17 22.55
CA LYS A 161 -3.64 6.18 23.28
C LYS A 161 -3.54 6.77 24.68
N GLU A 162 -2.41 6.57 25.36
CA GLU A 162 -2.17 7.05 26.73
C GLU A 162 -2.38 8.57 26.85
N CYS A 163 -1.86 9.34 25.89
CA CYS A 163 -1.94 10.81 25.88
C CYS A 163 -3.03 11.36 24.95
N HIS A 164 -3.47 10.59 23.95
CA HIS A 164 -4.37 11.04 22.88
C HIS A 164 -5.60 10.16 22.70
N ALA A 165 -6.31 9.85 23.79
CA ALA A 165 -7.46 8.95 23.79
C ALA A 165 -8.54 9.31 22.75
N GLU A 166 -8.94 10.59 22.64
CA GLU A 166 -10.00 11.01 21.70
C GLU A 166 -9.58 10.87 20.23
N ASN A 167 -8.33 11.21 19.91
CA ASN A 167 -7.79 11.01 18.56
C ASN A 167 -7.64 9.53 18.23
N TYR A 168 -7.20 8.72 19.19
CA TYR A 168 -7.13 7.28 19.04
C TYR A 168 -8.52 6.68 18.77
N ASP A 169 -9.53 7.05 19.57
CA ASP A 169 -10.88 6.50 19.44
C ASP A 169 -11.53 6.87 18.10
N SER A 170 -11.35 8.12 17.64
CA SER A 170 -11.82 8.54 16.31
C SER A 170 -11.08 7.80 15.20
N TRP A 171 -9.75 7.78 15.21
CA TRP A 171 -8.95 7.05 14.24
C TRP A 171 -9.30 5.55 14.20
N HIS A 172 -9.51 4.94 15.37
CA HIS A 172 -9.87 3.53 15.47
C HIS A 172 -11.25 3.22 14.88
N ALA A 173 -12.14 4.20 14.77
CA ALA A 173 -13.42 4.06 14.07
C ALA A 173 -13.29 4.28 12.54
N SER A 174 -12.14 4.76 12.05
CA SER A 174 -11.92 5.11 10.65
C SER A 174 -11.55 3.93 9.76
N TYR A 175 -11.74 4.09 8.45
CA TYR A 175 -11.34 3.09 7.46
C TYR A 175 -9.82 2.98 7.28
N HIS A 176 -9.07 4.04 7.59
CA HIS A 176 -7.60 4.01 7.58
C HIS A 176 -7.05 2.91 8.50
N ARG A 177 -7.55 2.84 9.73
CA ARG A 177 -7.19 1.81 10.70
C ARG A 177 -7.55 0.40 10.24
N THR A 178 -8.63 0.23 9.49
CA THR A 178 -9.08 -1.09 8.98
C THR A 178 -8.56 -1.44 7.59
N MET A 179 -7.68 -0.62 7.00
CA MET A 179 -7.27 -0.77 5.60
C MET A 179 -6.60 -2.12 5.34
N THR A 180 -5.66 -2.54 6.18
CA THR A 180 -5.18 -3.92 6.23
C THR A 180 -5.36 -4.44 7.65
N GLN A 181 -5.84 -5.67 7.79
CA GLN A 181 -5.98 -6.31 9.10
C GLN A 181 -5.45 -7.74 9.05
N VAL A 182 -4.99 -8.22 10.21
CA VAL A 182 -4.78 -9.66 10.42
C VAL A 182 -6.13 -10.36 10.31
N ALA A 183 -6.17 -11.48 9.58
CA ALA A 183 -7.38 -12.25 9.40
C ALA A 183 -7.71 -13.04 10.68
N THR A 184 -8.84 -12.71 11.30
CA THR A 184 -9.43 -13.39 12.46
C THR A 184 -10.95 -13.45 12.28
N PRO A 185 -11.68 -14.24 13.08
CA PRO A 185 -13.14 -14.26 13.03
C PRO A 185 -13.80 -12.88 13.19
N GLU A 186 -13.14 -11.95 13.90
CA GLU A 186 -13.64 -10.59 14.14
C GLU A 186 -13.35 -9.62 12.99
N THR A 187 -12.35 -9.89 12.15
CA THR A 187 -11.92 -8.99 11.06
C THR A 187 -12.35 -9.45 9.68
N ILE A 188 -12.64 -10.73 9.50
CA ILE A 188 -13.21 -11.28 8.28
C ILE A 188 -14.70 -10.99 8.25
N ILE A 189 -15.15 -10.27 7.23
CA ILE A 189 -16.57 -9.94 7.07
C ILE A 189 -17.27 -10.84 6.04
N GLY A 190 -16.51 -11.52 5.19
CA GLY A 190 -17.02 -12.38 4.14
C GLY A 190 -17.50 -13.73 4.67
N ASP A 191 -18.42 -14.35 3.95
CA ASP A 191 -18.94 -15.66 4.31
C ASP A 191 -18.04 -16.78 3.78
N PHE A 192 -17.41 -17.52 4.70
CA PHE A 192 -16.57 -18.69 4.42
C PHE A 192 -17.22 -20.00 4.89
N ASN A 193 -18.52 -20.02 5.22
CA ASN A 193 -19.19 -21.19 5.77
C ASN A 193 -19.59 -22.21 4.68
N ASN A 194 -18.60 -22.89 4.09
CA ASN A 194 -18.78 -23.87 3.01
C ASN A 194 -19.46 -23.25 1.79
N VAL A 195 -18.91 -22.15 1.29
CA VAL A 195 -19.39 -21.45 0.11
C VAL A 195 -18.62 -21.92 -1.12
N THR A 196 -19.34 -22.23 -2.20
CA THR A 196 -18.75 -22.48 -3.53
C THR A 196 -19.13 -21.32 -4.44
N LEU A 197 -18.12 -20.66 -5.00
CA LEU A 197 -18.27 -19.60 -5.99
C LEU A 197 -17.86 -20.15 -7.36
N GLU A 198 -18.47 -19.61 -8.41
CA GLU A 198 -18.14 -19.96 -9.79
C GLU A 198 -17.69 -18.71 -10.54
N LYS A 199 -16.63 -18.85 -11.34
CA LYS A 199 -16.21 -17.85 -12.32
C LYS A 199 -15.56 -18.55 -13.50
N ASP A 200 -15.97 -18.18 -14.72
CA ASP A 200 -15.42 -18.71 -15.97
C ASP A 200 -15.47 -20.26 -16.05
N GLY A 201 -16.53 -20.87 -15.49
CA GLY A 201 -16.71 -22.32 -15.43
C GLY A 201 -15.80 -23.06 -14.43
N GLN A 202 -15.13 -22.31 -13.55
CA GLN A 202 -14.23 -22.85 -12.51
C GLN A 202 -14.78 -22.60 -11.11
N GLU A 203 -14.59 -23.58 -10.22
CA GLU A 203 -15.07 -23.54 -8.84
C GLU A 203 -14.01 -23.07 -7.83
N TYR A 204 -14.44 -22.17 -6.94
CA TYR A 204 -13.67 -21.62 -5.84
C TYR A 204 -14.39 -21.96 -4.53
N ASN A 205 -13.71 -22.67 -3.64
CA ASN A 205 -14.28 -23.20 -2.41
C ASN A 205 -13.76 -22.43 -1.20
N LEU A 206 -14.69 -22.00 -0.36
CA LEU A 206 -14.46 -21.21 0.85
C LEU A 206 -14.92 -22.02 2.06
N THR A 207 -14.04 -22.23 3.02
CA THR A 207 -14.35 -23.04 4.21
C THR A 207 -13.83 -22.40 5.47
N MET A 208 -14.54 -22.59 6.58
CA MET A 208 -14.04 -22.33 7.92
C MET A 208 -13.49 -23.63 8.51
N ARG A 209 -12.24 -23.61 8.99
CA ARG A 209 -11.61 -24.71 9.72
C ARG A 209 -11.25 -24.24 11.12
N GLY A 210 -12.14 -24.47 12.08
CA GLY A 210 -12.09 -23.76 13.36
C GLY A 210 -12.27 -22.27 13.13
N ASP A 211 -11.37 -21.45 13.67
CA ASP A 211 -11.41 -19.99 13.58
C ASP A 211 -10.71 -19.41 12.33
N ILE A 212 -10.32 -20.27 11.38
CA ILE A 212 -9.53 -19.87 10.22
C ILE A 212 -10.37 -20.04 8.95
N ALA A 213 -10.45 -18.97 8.16
CA ALA A 213 -10.99 -19.00 6.81
C ALA A 213 -9.95 -19.58 5.83
N TRP A 214 -10.41 -20.43 4.92
CA TRP A 214 -9.60 -21.10 3.91
C TRP A 214 -10.20 -20.87 2.52
N VAL A 215 -9.30 -20.74 1.55
CA VAL A 215 -9.63 -20.75 0.13
C VAL A 215 -9.02 -21.97 -0.53
N ASP A 216 -9.71 -22.50 -1.52
CA ASP A 216 -9.23 -23.50 -2.44
C ASP A 216 -9.75 -23.12 -3.83
N MET A 217 -8.86 -22.91 -4.79
CA MET A 217 -9.16 -22.36 -6.11
C MET A 217 -8.31 -23.01 -7.21
N PRO A 218 -8.69 -22.91 -8.48
CA PRO A 218 -7.82 -23.33 -9.57
C PRO A 218 -6.53 -22.52 -9.56
N LEU A 219 -5.42 -23.17 -9.92
CA LEU A 219 -4.15 -22.49 -10.14
C LEU A 219 -4.29 -21.56 -11.37
N PRO A 220 -4.12 -20.24 -11.22
CA PRO A 220 -4.31 -19.32 -12.34
C PRO A 220 -3.39 -19.63 -13.52
N GLY A 221 -3.97 -19.73 -14.72
CA GLY A 221 -3.22 -20.02 -15.95
C GLY A 221 -2.81 -21.48 -16.13
N ASP A 222 -3.16 -22.38 -15.22
CA ASP A 222 -2.89 -23.80 -15.36
C ASP A 222 -4.00 -24.53 -16.16
N PRO A 223 -3.68 -25.16 -17.30
CA PRO A 223 -4.64 -25.91 -18.08
C PRO A 223 -4.88 -27.33 -17.58
N THR A 224 -4.11 -27.81 -16.60
CA THR A 224 -4.19 -29.20 -16.10
C THR A 224 -5.31 -29.39 -15.07
N GLY A 225 -5.82 -28.28 -14.52
CA GLY A 225 -6.83 -28.28 -13.47
C GLY A 225 -6.24 -28.41 -12.07
N GLU A 226 -4.95 -28.10 -11.90
CA GLU A 226 -4.32 -28.03 -10.59
C GLU A 226 -5.01 -26.97 -9.73
N ARG A 227 -5.04 -27.20 -8.42
CA ARG A 227 -5.68 -26.32 -7.44
C ARG A 227 -4.64 -25.79 -6.45
N ILE A 228 -4.81 -24.53 -6.08
CA ILE A 228 -4.02 -23.83 -5.07
C ILE A 228 -4.95 -23.29 -4.00
N GLY A 229 -4.49 -23.27 -2.75
CA GLY A 229 -5.30 -22.81 -1.65
C GLY A 229 -4.51 -22.70 -0.37
N GLY A 230 -5.09 -22.04 0.61
CA GLY A 230 -4.43 -21.77 1.88
C GLY A 230 -5.33 -21.03 2.86
N PRO A 231 -4.83 -20.83 4.09
CA PRO A 231 -5.52 -20.01 5.07
C PRO A 231 -5.49 -18.55 4.62
N ILE A 232 -6.60 -17.83 4.80
CA ILE A 232 -6.60 -16.37 4.76
C ILE A 232 -5.80 -15.88 5.96
N VAL A 233 -4.82 -15.01 5.70
CA VAL A 233 -3.90 -14.52 6.75
C VAL A 233 -3.96 -13.01 6.97
N THR A 234 -4.34 -12.25 5.95
CA THR A 234 -4.62 -10.82 6.05
C THR A 234 -5.79 -10.44 5.15
N THR A 235 -6.42 -9.32 5.46
CA THR A 235 -7.48 -8.72 4.65
C THR A 235 -7.10 -7.30 4.24
N THR A 236 -7.64 -6.83 3.12
CA THR A 236 -7.56 -5.41 2.74
C THR A 236 -8.98 -4.88 2.53
N GLY A 237 -9.41 -3.95 3.38
CA GLY A 237 -10.76 -3.40 3.40
C GLY A 237 -10.86 -2.00 2.81
N SER A 238 -12.03 -1.64 2.29
CA SER A 238 -12.41 -0.27 1.97
C SER A 238 -13.73 0.09 2.66
N HIS A 239 -14.37 1.19 2.27
CA HIS A 239 -15.70 1.56 2.77
C HIS A 239 -16.74 0.48 2.45
N HIS A 240 -16.69 -0.10 1.25
CA HIS A 240 -17.77 -0.95 0.72
C HIS A 240 -17.38 -2.42 0.50
N MET A 241 -16.10 -2.77 0.63
CA MET A 241 -15.66 -4.14 0.34
C MET A 241 -14.47 -4.60 1.19
N GLN A 242 -14.20 -5.91 1.16
CA GLN A 242 -13.00 -6.52 1.71
C GLN A 242 -12.43 -7.56 0.73
N ALA A 243 -11.13 -7.42 0.45
CA ALA A 243 -10.31 -8.38 -0.27
C ALA A 243 -9.52 -9.25 0.71
N TYR A 244 -9.14 -10.45 0.28
CA TYR A 244 -8.55 -11.48 1.15
C TYR A 244 -7.24 -11.99 0.58
N TRP A 245 -6.24 -12.10 1.45
CA TRP A 245 -4.91 -12.59 1.10
C TRP A 245 -4.66 -13.90 1.81
N PHE A 246 -4.34 -14.94 1.03
CA PHE A 246 -4.05 -16.26 1.56
C PHE A 246 -2.57 -16.58 1.47
N SER A 247 -2.07 -17.38 2.41
CA SER A 247 -0.69 -17.87 2.36
C SER A 247 -0.56 -18.92 1.26
N VAL A 248 0.49 -18.82 0.45
CA VAL A 248 0.85 -19.83 -0.56
C VAL A 248 1.82 -20.90 -0.02
N GLY A 249 2.11 -20.90 1.28
CA GLY A 249 2.83 -21.98 1.97
C GLY A 249 4.35 -21.86 2.03
N PHE A 250 4.95 -20.81 1.48
CA PHE A 250 6.40 -20.55 1.59
C PHE A 250 6.69 -19.12 2.03
N GLY A 251 7.56 -18.98 3.04
CA GLY A 251 7.86 -17.70 3.68
C GLY A 251 6.61 -16.98 4.19
N ARG A 252 6.60 -15.65 4.07
CA ARG A 252 5.44 -14.79 4.34
C ARG A 252 4.73 -14.36 3.05
N THR A 253 4.94 -15.10 1.96
CA THR A 253 4.36 -14.78 0.66
C THR A 253 2.85 -15.03 0.66
N THR A 254 2.10 -14.05 0.17
CA THR A 254 0.63 -14.12 0.06
C THR A 254 0.17 -13.95 -1.38
N ALA A 255 -0.95 -14.57 -1.73
CA ALA A 255 -1.66 -14.35 -2.99
C ALA A 255 -3.06 -13.78 -2.74
N LEU A 256 -3.59 -13.08 -3.74
CA LEU A 256 -4.91 -12.45 -3.67
C LEU A 256 -6.00 -13.47 -4.03
N PHE A 257 -7.03 -13.56 -3.21
CA PHE A 257 -8.24 -14.27 -3.58
C PHE A 257 -9.04 -13.45 -4.63
N PRO A 258 -9.44 -14.03 -5.78
CA PRO A 258 -9.97 -13.27 -6.93
C PRO A 258 -11.43 -12.80 -6.78
N PHE A 259 -12.03 -12.97 -5.60
CA PHE A 259 -13.31 -12.37 -5.26
C PHE A 259 -13.14 -11.37 -4.11
N THR A 260 -14.00 -10.37 -4.10
CA THR A 260 -14.13 -9.41 -3.01
C THR A 260 -15.51 -9.56 -2.40
N TYR A 261 -15.63 -9.32 -1.10
CA TYR A 261 -16.92 -9.34 -0.43
C TYR A 261 -17.44 -7.91 -0.30
N LEU A 262 -18.68 -7.66 -0.73
CA LEU A 262 -19.34 -6.36 -0.62
C LEU A 262 -20.11 -6.28 0.69
N LYS A 263 -19.86 -5.22 1.48
CA LYS A 263 -20.42 -5.06 2.83
C LYS A 263 -21.93 -4.88 2.84
N ASP A 264 -22.40 -3.98 1.98
CA ASP A 264 -23.79 -3.50 2.02
C ASP A 264 -24.75 -4.57 1.48
N SER A 265 -24.39 -5.23 0.38
CA SER A 265 -25.17 -6.31 -0.23
C SER A 265 -24.87 -7.70 0.33
N LYS A 266 -23.81 -7.85 1.13
CA LYS A 266 -23.39 -9.12 1.74
C LYS A 266 -23.13 -10.23 0.73
N GLU A 267 -22.49 -9.88 -0.39
CA GLU A 267 -22.31 -10.79 -1.51
C GLU A 267 -20.83 -10.88 -1.94
N TRP A 268 -20.49 -12.04 -2.50
CA TRP A 268 -19.22 -12.24 -3.18
C TRP A 268 -19.35 -11.82 -4.64
N VAL A 269 -18.45 -10.95 -5.10
CA VAL A 269 -18.34 -10.59 -6.52
C VAL A 269 -16.94 -10.86 -7.04
N PRO A 270 -16.78 -11.28 -8.31
CA PRO A 270 -15.48 -11.31 -8.95
C PRO A 270 -14.80 -9.95 -8.80
N ARG A 271 -13.54 -9.92 -8.37
CA ARG A 271 -12.84 -8.65 -8.11
C ARG A 271 -12.85 -7.73 -9.33
N ALA A 272 -12.67 -8.26 -10.53
CA ALA A 272 -12.71 -7.49 -11.77
C ALA A 272 -14.06 -6.77 -12.01
N ALA A 273 -15.16 -7.26 -11.44
CA ALA A 273 -16.48 -6.61 -11.51
C ALA A 273 -16.63 -5.48 -10.47
N ALA A 274 -15.79 -5.43 -9.44
CA ALA A 274 -15.83 -4.42 -8.39
C ALA A 274 -15.04 -3.14 -8.74
N PHE A 275 -14.31 -3.11 -9.86
CA PHE A 275 -13.50 -1.98 -10.29
C PHE A 275 -13.72 -1.68 -11.77
N LEU A 276 -13.63 -0.40 -12.14
CA LEU A 276 -13.52 -0.01 -13.54
C LEU A 276 -12.10 -0.33 -14.03
N GLN A 277 -11.93 -1.50 -14.65
CA GLN A 277 -10.64 -1.97 -15.15
C GLN A 277 -10.61 -1.96 -16.68
N SER A 278 -9.40 -1.83 -17.25
CA SER A 278 -9.19 -2.26 -18.64
C SER A 278 -9.26 -3.79 -18.70
N PHE A 279 -9.79 -4.35 -19.78
CA PHE A 279 -10.18 -5.77 -19.89
C PHE A 279 -9.04 -6.79 -19.68
N ASP A 280 -7.76 -6.38 -19.67
CA ASP A 280 -6.60 -7.28 -19.76
C ASP A 280 -5.43 -6.95 -18.80
N ASP A 281 -5.66 -6.74 -17.49
CA ASP A 281 -4.53 -6.60 -16.52
C ASP A 281 -4.24 -7.88 -15.72
N PRO A 282 -3.29 -8.72 -16.17
CA PRO A 282 -2.87 -9.93 -15.45
C PRO A 282 -2.01 -9.64 -14.20
N ASN A 283 -1.52 -8.42 -13.99
CA ASN A 283 -0.48 -8.12 -12.99
C ASN A 283 -0.97 -7.99 -11.53
N THR A 284 -2.26 -8.17 -11.28
CA THR A 284 -2.87 -7.87 -9.96
C THR A 284 -3.11 -9.08 -9.06
N GLN A 285 -2.77 -10.31 -9.51
CA GLN A 285 -3.19 -11.55 -8.83
C GLN A 285 -2.05 -12.53 -8.50
N GLY A 286 -0.80 -12.21 -8.85
CA GLY A 286 0.35 -13.09 -8.56
C GLY A 286 0.74 -13.13 -7.08
N PRO A 287 1.43 -14.20 -6.62
CA PRO A 287 2.04 -14.24 -5.29
C PRO A 287 2.93 -13.01 -5.05
N GLY A 288 2.92 -12.49 -3.81
CA GLY A 288 3.73 -11.34 -3.42
C GLY A 288 3.16 -9.97 -3.82
N THR A 289 2.02 -9.91 -4.53
CA THR A 289 1.44 -8.62 -4.97
C THR A 289 1.14 -7.68 -3.81
N TRP A 290 0.65 -8.17 -2.67
CA TRP A 290 0.44 -7.31 -1.49
C TRP A 290 1.76 -6.72 -1.01
N SER A 291 2.79 -7.55 -0.88
CA SER A 291 4.12 -7.15 -0.42
C SER A 291 4.78 -6.12 -1.33
N ARG A 292 4.69 -6.31 -2.65
CA ARG A 292 5.34 -5.45 -3.64
C ARG A 292 4.59 -4.15 -3.91
N VAL A 293 3.25 -4.20 -3.95
CA VAL A 293 2.43 -3.09 -4.46
C VAL A 293 1.52 -2.53 -3.37
N CYS A 294 0.65 -3.37 -2.78
CA CYS A 294 -0.44 -2.85 -1.94
C CYS A 294 0.05 -2.30 -0.60
N SER A 295 1.04 -2.95 0.01
CA SER A 295 1.57 -2.57 1.31
C SER A 295 2.21 -1.18 1.32
N GLN A 296 2.61 -0.62 0.16
CA GLN A 296 3.17 0.73 0.10
C GLN A 296 2.18 1.76 0.65
N CYS A 297 0.89 1.59 0.32
CA CYS A 297 -0.17 2.52 0.70
C CYS A 297 -1.15 1.95 1.72
N HIS A 298 -1.16 0.64 1.96
CA HIS A 298 -2.13 -0.05 2.84
C HIS A 298 -1.51 -0.58 4.13
N SER A 299 -0.34 -0.06 4.51
CA SER A 299 0.32 -0.34 5.79
C SER A 299 1.18 0.85 6.21
N THR A 300 1.71 0.81 7.43
CA THR A 300 2.64 1.84 7.91
C THR A 300 4.08 1.38 7.75
N HIS A 301 4.89 2.21 7.09
CA HIS A 301 6.34 2.03 6.94
C HIS A 301 6.74 0.60 6.53
N ARG A 302 6.29 0.19 5.34
CA ARG A 302 6.61 -1.14 4.81
C ARG A 302 8.11 -1.31 4.55
N ARG A 303 8.58 -2.54 4.73
CA ARG A 303 9.85 -3.06 4.23
C ARG A 303 9.54 -4.33 3.47
N GLU A 304 9.71 -4.30 2.15
CA GLU A 304 9.28 -5.39 1.27
C GLU A 304 9.98 -6.71 1.58
N ARG A 305 11.29 -6.67 1.83
CA ARG A 305 12.14 -7.79 2.22
C ARG A 305 11.95 -9.03 1.35
N MET A 306 11.91 -8.84 0.03
CA MET A 306 12.04 -9.93 -0.93
C MET A 306 13.49 -10.42 -0.94
N ASN A 307 13.69 -11.73 -0.87
CA ASN A 307 15.00 -12.36 -1.02
C ASN A 307 15.33 -12.64 -2.50
N ASP A 308 16.55 -13.11 -2.79
CA ASP A 308 17.02 -13.41 -4.14
C ASP A 308 16.25 -14.56 -4.83
N GLU A 309 15.51 -15.35 -4.05
CA GLU A 309 14.67 -16.47 -4.53
C GLU A 309 13.24 -16.01 -4.87
N GLY A 310 12.92 -14.72 -4.72
CA GLY A 310 11.58 -14.18 -4.95
C GLY A 310 10.58 -14.54 -3.84
N ILE A 311 11.06 -14.86 -2.64
CA ILE A 311 10.24 -15.12 -1.45
C ILE A 311 10.17 -13.83 -0.61
N TRP A 312 8.97 -13.46 -0.18
CA TRP A 312 8.77 -12.27 0.65
C TRP A 312 8.79 -12.62 2.14
N ASP A 313 9.52 -11.81 2.91
CA ASP A 313 9.52 -11.74 4.38
C ASP A 313 9.10 -10.33 4.83
N THR A 314 8.06 -9.79 4.19
CA THR A 314 7.65 -8.39 4.36
C THR A 314 7.33 -8.06 5.80
N GLU A 315 7.81 -6.89 6.24
CA GLU A 315 7.55 -6.32 7.56
C GLU A 315 6.91 -4.94 7.42
N VAL A 316 6.04 -4.59 8.35
CA VAL A 316 5.40 -3.27 8.48
C VAL A 316 5.52 -2.81 9.92
N ALA A 317 5.56 -1.51 10.16
CA ALA A 317 5.52 -0.98 11.53
C ALA A 317 4.17 -1.29 12.19
N GLU A 318 3.08 -1.15 11.45
CA GLU A 318 1.71 -1.46 11.89
C GLU A 318 0.83 -1.77 10.67
N PHE A 319 -0.12 -2.69 10.81
CA PHE A 319 -1.19 -2.90 9.84
C PHE A 319 -2.22 -1.77 9.85
N GLY A 320 -2.81 -1.51 8.69
CA GLY A 320 -3.62 -0.31 8.50
C GLY A 320 -2.77 0.93 8.33
N ILE A 321 -3.42 2.08 8.20
CA ILE A 321 -2.73 3.36 8.19
C ILE A 321 -2.79 3.89 9.62
N SER A 322 -1.67 3.75 10.32
CA SER A 322 -1.48 4.12 11.72
C SER A 322 -1.32 5.64 11.90
N CYS A 323 -1.28 6.08 13.15
CA CYS A 323 -0.92 7.46 13.51
C CYS A 323 0.42 7.88 12.86
N GLU A 324 1.41 6.99 12.88
CA GLU A 324 2.79 7.28 12.47
C GLU A 324 2.97 7.38 10.95
N ALA A 325 1.96 6.96 10.16
CA ALA A 325 1.95 7.19 8.71
C ALA A 325 1.76 8.69 8.37
N CYS A 326 1.01 9.42 9.21
CA CYS A 326 0.70 10.84 9.02
C CYS A 326 1.51 11.76 9.94
N HIS A 327 2.01 11.26 11.06
CA HIS A 327 2.79 12.04 12.04
C HIS A 327 4.31 11.73 12.02
N GLY A 328 4.71 10.60 11.44
CA GLY A 328 6.08 10.09 11.51
C GLY A 328 6.33 9.23 12.77
N PRO A 329 7.56 8.70 12.94
CA PRO A 329 7.93 7.82 14.05
C PRO A 329 7.83 8.53 15.42
N GLY A 330 7.09 7.92 16.35
CA GLY A 330 6.69 8.52 17.63
C GLY A 330 7.66 8.31 18.81
N GLU A 331 8.68 7.46 18.69
CA GLU A 331 9.57 7.14 19.83
C GLU A 331 10.20 8.40 20.44
N SER A 332 10.76 9.27 19.60
CA SER A 332 11.42 10.50 20.05
C SER A 332 10.45 11.52 20.66
N HIS A 333 9.21 11.55 20.17
CA HIS A 333 8.13 12.38 20.68
C HIS A 333 7.69 11.93 22.08
N ILE A 334 7.48 10.63 22.27
CA ILE A 334 7.14 10.05 23.56
C ILE A 334 8.28 10.32 24.57
N ALA A 335 9.53 10.10 24.17
CA ALA A 335 10.69 10.38 25.02
C ALA A 335 10.78 11.86 25.40
N PHE A 336 10.54 12.76 24.45
CA PHE A 336 10.53 14.21 24.67
C PHE A 336 9.50 14.60 25.75
N HIS A 337 8.23 14.22 25.59
CA HIS A 337 7.17 14.59 26.56
C HIS A 337 7.32 13.90 27.92
N ARG A 338 7.81 12.66 27.96
CA ARG A 338 8.14 11.99 29.23
C ARG A 338 9.27 12.71 29.98
N SER A 339 10.26 13.24 29.26
CA SER A 339 11.34 14.03 29.87
C SER A 339 10.84 15.35 30.45
N LEU A 340 9.92 16.04 29.76
CA LEU A 340 9.29 17.26 30.28
C LEU A 340 8.49 16.99 31.55
N ALA A 341 7.67 15.94 31.56
CA ALA A 341 6.90 15.54 32.74
C ALA A 341 7.81 15.19 33.93
N ALA A 342 8.97 14.57 33.69
CA ALA A 342 9.96 14.27 34.72
C ALA A 342 10.66 15.54 35.22
N THR A 343 11.00 16.49 34.36
CA THR A 343 11.60 17.77 34.77
C THR A 343 10.62 18.66 35.51
N ASP A 344 9.33 18.65 35.17
CA ASP A 344 8.30 19.38 35.91
C ASP A 344 8.09 18.78 37.32
N ALA A 345 8.23 17.45 37.45
CA ALA A 345 8.22 16.78 38.74
C ALA A 345 9.46 17.13 39.60
N ASP A 346 10.65 17.25 39.00
CA ASP A 346 11.92 17.54 39.71
C ASP A 346 12.18 19.04 39.93
N ALA A 347 11.65 19.93 39.07
CA ALA A 347 11.68 21.39 39.27
C ALA A 347 10.86 21.83 40.50
N SER A 348 9.99 20.95 41.01
CA SER A 348 9.37 21.12 42.32
C SER A 348 10.34 20.88 43.50
N HIS A 349 11.55 20.34 43.25
CA HIS A 349 12.50 19.92 44.28
C HIS A 349 13.98 20.32 44.11
N ASN A 350 14.51 20.73 42.93
CA ASN A 350 15.80 21.43 42.82
C ASN A 350 15.99 22.12 41.45
N GLY A 351 16.45 23.37 41.47
CA GLY A 351 16.49 24.27 40.31
C GLY A 351 17.70 24.14 39.37
N ASP A 352 17.97 22.95 38.84
CA ASP A 352 18.98 22.78 37.78
C ASP A 352 18.41 22.01 36.58
N ALA A 353 17.77 22.76 35.65
CA ALA A 353 17.16 22.21 34.45
C ALA A 353 18.20 22.04 33.33
N THR A 354 18.75 20.83 33.18
CA THR A 354 19.60 20.51 32.03
C THR A 354 18.78 20.25 30.77
N LYS A 355 19.04 21.05 29.72
CA LYS A 355 18.73 20.86 28.27
C LYS A 355 17.73 19.75 27.91
N ALA A 356 16.45 19.98 28.16
CA ALA A 356 15.41 19.32 27.38
C ALA A 356 15.52 19.79 25.91
N PRO A 357 15.15 18.95 24.91
CA PRO A 357 14.97 19.42 23.54
C PRO A 357 14.06 20.66 23.53
N THR A 358 14.35 21.66 22.69
CA THR A 358 13.59 22.91 22.72
C THR A 358 12.29 22.85 21.93
N ALA A 359 12.05 21.75 21.20
CA ALA A 359 10.89 21.56 20.34
C ALA A 359 10.50 20.08 20.25
N ASP A 360 9.20 19.82 20.14
CA ASP A 360 8.62 18.51 19.90
C ASP A 360 9.04 17.98 18.52
N PRO A 361 9.62 16.75 18.42
CA PRO A 361 10.05 16.20 17.14
C PRO A 361 8.91 15.62 16.28
N ILE A 362 7.70 15.44 16.81
CA ILE A 362 6.56 14.95 16.01
C ILE A 362 6.05 16.06 15.07
N VAL A 363 5.60 15.67 13.89
CA VAL A 363 4.90 16.58 12.98
C VAL A 363 3.41 16.51 13.21
N ASN A 364 2.75 17.66 13.26
CA ASN A 364 1.30 17.77 13.15
C ASN A 364 0.94 18.35 11.78
N PRO A 365 0.33 17.59 10.86
CA PRO A 365 0.00 18.07 9.51
C PRO A 365 -0.91 19.31 9.46
N LYS A 366 -1.61 19.63 10.55
CA LYS A 366 -2.41 20.87 10.66
C LYS A 366 -1.55 22.13 10.81
N ASP A 367 -0.34 21.98 11.36
CA ASP A 367 0.57 23.10 11.64
C ASP A 367 1.55 23.34 10.47
N LEU A 368 1.46 22.52 9.41
CA LEU A 368 2.25 22.62 8.20
C LEU A 368 1.64 23.61 7.19
N SER A 369 2.44 24.07 6.22
CA SER A 369 1.89 24.74 5.04
C SER A 369 0.94 23.82 4.28
N HIS A 370 0.00 24.38 3.52
CA HIS A 370 -0.98 23.59 2.78
C HIS A 370 -0.34 22.56 1.84
N GLN A 371 0.81 22.89 1.23
CA GLN A 371 1.56 21.96 0.40
C GLN A 371 2.11 20.78 1.20
N LYS A 372 2.78 21.06 2.32
CA LYS A 372 3.37 20.03 3.20
C LYS A 372 2.33 19.16 3.88
N SER A 373 1.20 19.76 4.25
CA SER A 373 0.03 19.05 4.76
C SER A 373 -0.54 18.10 3.71
N ALA A 374 -0.70 18.56 2.47
CA ALA A 374 -1.23 17.73 1.38
C ALA A 374 -0.26 16.61 0.95
N GLU A 375 1.05 16.85 1.00
CA GLU A 375 2.10 15.85 0.73
C GLU A 375 2.00 14.63 1.66
N ALA A 376 1.58 14.82 2.92
CA ALA A 376 1.37 13.70 3.86
C ALA A 376 0.27 12.74 3.39
N CYS A 377 -0.76 13.24 2.68
CA CYS A 377 -1.79 12.42 2.04
C CYS A 377 -1.30 11.88 0.69
N GLY A 378 -0.53 12.69 -0.04
CA GLY A 378 -0.03 12.41 -1.38
C GLY A 378 0.87 11.18 -1.48
N GLN A 379 1.51 10.73 -0.38
CA GLN A 379 2.28 9.48 -0.39
C GLN A 379 1.42 8.25 -0.76
N CYS A 380 0.11 8.28 -0.46
CA CYS A 380 -0.84 7.21 -0.77
C CYS A 380 -1.90 7.62 -1.81
N HIS A 381 -2.47 8.82 -1.65
CA HIS A 381 -3.59 9.33 -2.46
C HIS A 381 -3.13 9.97 -3.77
N SER A 382 -2.14 9.37 -4.43
CA SER A 382 -1.63 9.84 -5.71
C SER A 382 -1.17 8.71 -6.61
N VAL A 383 -1.13 8.96 -7.92
CA VAL A 383 -0.47 8.06 -8.87
C VAL A 383 1.03 8.32 -8.71
N ASN A 384 1.70 7.49 -7.93
CA ASN A 384 3.11 7.66 -7.62
C ASN A 384 3.94 6.41 -7.83
N MET A 385 5.25 6.60 -7.93
CA MET A 385 6.26 5.56 -7.79
C MET A 385 7.38 6.04 -6.89
N LEU A 386 8.01 5.12 -6.17
CA LEU A 386 9.23 5.43 -5.43
C LEU A 386 10.37 5.74 -6.41
N VAL A 387 11.15 6.78 -6.11
CA VAL A 387 12.36 7.17 -6.88
C VAL A 387 13.65 6.74 -6.22
N GLU A 388 13.57 6.21 -5.01
CA GLU A 388 14.69 5.73 -4.24
C GLU A 388 15.20 4.39 -4.77
N ASP A 389 16.44 4.05 -4.41
CA ASP A 389 17.04 2.76 -4.76
C ASP A 389 16.19 1.59 -4.22
N GLY A 390 15.87 0.65 -5.12
CA GLY A 390 14.97 -0.46 -4.81
C GLY A 390 15.53 -1.39 -3.73
N ALA A 391 16.86 -1.62 -3.68
CA ALA A 391 17.47 -2.45 -2.65
C ALA A 391 17.38 -1.79 -1.27
N THR A 392 17.59 -0.47 -1.22
CA THR A 392 17.43 0.34 -0.01
C THR A 392 15.98 0.30 0.48
N VAL A 393 15.01 0.56 -0.41
CA VAL A 393 13.58 0.50 -0.07
C VAL A 393 13.16 -0.90 0.37
N ASN A 394 13.69 -1.95 -0.27
CA ASN A 394 13.39 -3.34 0.10
C ASN A 394 13.74 -3.64 1.57
N MET A 395 14.87 -3.11 2.04
CA MET A 395 15.40 -3.40 3.39
C MET A 395 15.04 -2.38 4.46
N HIS A 396 14.83 -1.11 4.08
CA HIS A 396 14.67 0.01 5.01
C HIS A 396 13.35 0.77 4.84
N GLY A 397 12.57 0.45 3.81
CA GLY A 397 11.39 1.22 3.44
C GLY A 397 11.76 2.55 2.79
N HIS A 398 10.74 3.33 2.41
CA HIS A 398 10.95 4.65 1.83
C HIS A 398 11.38 5.67 2.90
N SER A 399 12.11 6.70 2.47
CA SER A 399 12.61 7.75 3.37
C SER A 399 11.59 8.85 3.68
N PHE A 400 10.46 8.94 2.95
CA PHE A 400 9.45 9.96 3.21
C PHE A 400 9.04 10.00 4.68
N ARG A 401 8.99 11.20 5.25
CA ARG A 401 8.41 11.48 6.56
C ARG A 401 7.46 12.68 6.43
N PRO A 402 6.29 12.67 7.08
CA PRO A 402 5.40 13.83 7.09
C PRO A 402 6.14 15.12 7.44
N GLY A 403 5.89 16.20 6.70
CA GLY A 403 6.64 17.46 6.79
C GLY A 403 7.87 17.56 5.88
N ALA A 404 8.43 16.43 5.41
CA ALA A 404 9.47 16.43 4.39
C ALA A 404 8.91 16.74 2.99
N THR A 405 9.78 16.78 1.97
CA THR A 405 9.36 16.95 0.57
C THR A 405 9.05 15.60 -0.06
N LEU A 406 7.80 15.39 -0.46
CA LEU A 406 7.33 14.13 -1.04
C LEU A 406 8.12 13.73 -2.30
N SER A 407 8.40 14.69 -3.19
CA SER A 407 9.10 14.44 -4.46
C SER A 407 10.54 13.92 -4.32
N LEU A 408 11.13 13.98 -3.12
CA LEU A 408 12.44 13.38 -2.86
C LEU A 408 12.40 11.84 -2.75
N SER A 409 11.21 11.27 -2.55
CA SER A 409 11.02 9.83 -2.34
C SER A 409 9.95 9.24 -3.25
N HIS A 410 8.92 10.02 -3.60
CA HIS A 410 7.79 9.62 -4.42
C HIS A 410 7.66 10.56 -5.62
N GLN A 411 7.84 10.04 -6.83
CA GLN A 411 7.46 10.76 -8.04
C GLN A 411 5.95 10.65 -8.22
N VAL A 412 5.24 11.76 -8.05
CA VAL A 412 3.83 11.87 -8.43
C VAL A 412 3.76 12.11 -9.93
N TRP A 413 2.97 11.29 -10.61
CA TRP A 413 2.83 11.29 -12.05
C TRP A 413 1.58 12.01 -12.49
N THR A 414 1.73 12.85 -13.52
CA THR A 414 0.64 13.25 -14.41
C THR A 414 0.65 12.34 -15.64
N ARG A 415 -0.42 12.35 -16.44
CA ARG A 415 -0.44 11.62 -17.71
C ARG A 415 0.77 11.96 -18.60
N GLU A 416 1.08 13.25 -18.70
CA GLU A 416 2.19 13.75 -19.54
C GLU A 416 3.55 13.29 -19.02
N THR A 417 3.82 13.45 -17.72
CA THR A 417 5.10 13.08 -17.13
C THR A 417 5.30 11.57 -17.15
N LEU A 418 4.25 10.77 -16.93
CA LEU A 418 4.32 9.32 -17.06
C LEU A 418 4.58 8.90 -18.51
N LEU A 419 3.91 9.50 -19.49
CA LEU A 419 4.15 9.24 -20.91
C LEU A 419 5.61 9.54 -21.29
N ALA A 420 6.15 10.68 -20.83
CA ALA A 420 7.54 11.05 -21.07
C ALA A 420 8.52 10.03 -20.49
N GLU A 421 8.29 9.58 -19.26
CA GLU A 421 9.13 8.57 -18.62
C GLU A 421 9.03 7.19 -19.31
N LEU A 422 7.83 6.75 -19.67
CA LEU A 422 7.65 5.48 -20.37
C LEU A 422 8.33 5.49 -21.76
N ARG A 423 8.27 6.61 -22.48
CA ARG A 423 9.00 6.79 -23.74
C ARG A 423 10.52 6.78 -23.53
N LYS A 424 11.01 7.45 -22.48
CA LYS A 424 12.44 7.46 -22.12
C LYS A 424 12.94 6.04 -21.83
N ARG A 425 12.12 5.21 -21.18
CA ARG A 425 12.38 3.78 -20.93
C ARG A 425 12.16 2.88 -22.15
N GLN A 426 11.82 3.45 -23.31
CA GLN A 426 11.56 2.73 -24.55
C GLN A 426 10.49 1.65 -24.40
N VAL A 427 9.49 1.89 -23.54
CA VAL A 427 8.37 0.96 -23.37
C VAL A 427 7.57 0.87 -24.68
N PRO A 428 7.24 -0.33 -25.15
CA PRO A 428 6.47 -0.50 -26.38
C PRO A 428 5.13 0.27 -26.39
N PRO A 429 4.70 0.86 -27.52
CA PRO A 429 3.51 1.72 -27.59
C PRO A 429 2.21 1.09 -27.07
N GLU A 430 2.01 -0.21 -27.28
CA GLU A 430 0.86 -0.96 -26.79
C GLU A 430 0.86 -1.07 -25.26
N LYS A 431 2.05 -1.24 -24.65
CA LYS A 431 2.20 -1.22 -23.19
C LYS A 431 2.00 0.19 -22.64
N ILE A 432 2.53 1.23 -23.30
CA ILE A 432 2.28 2.64 -22.92
C ILE A 432 0.78 2.93 -22.89
N THR A 433 0.06 2.55 -23.94
CA THR A 433 -1.39 2.79 -24.04
C THR A 433 -2.13 2.14 -22.89
N ARG A 434 -1.75 0.89 -22.53
CA ARG A 434 -2.33 0.19 -21.39
C ARG A 434 -2.00 0.87 -20.06
N GLU A 435 -0.72 1.17 -19.78
CA GLU A 435 -0.29 1.79 -18.51
C GLU A 435 -0.91 3.17 -18.29
N LEU A 436 -0.99 4.00 -19.34
CA LEU A 436 -1.66 5.29 -19.23
C LEU A 436 -3.17 5.12 -19.07
N GLY A 437 -3.77 4.20 -19.82
CA GLY A 437 -5.21 3.96 -19.80
C GLY A 437 -5.72 3.35 -18.50
N THR A 438 -4.88 2.70 -17.68
CA THR A 438 -5.28 2.23 -16.35
C THR A 438 -5.29 3.35 -15.31
N GLN A 439 -4.41 4.34 -15.45
CA GLN A 439 -4.24 5.41 -14.46
C GLN A 439 -5.00 6.70 -14.81
N PHE A 440 -5.03 7.09 -16.09
CA PHE A 440 -5.52 8.39 -16.55
C PHE A 440 -6.50 8.27 -17.74
N TYR A 441 -7.54 9.10 -17.73
CA TYR A 441 -8.31 9.42 -18.93
C TYR A 441 -7.44 10.17 -19.95
N GLU A 442 -7.88 10.26 -21.20
CA GLU A 442 -7.13 10.94 -22.27
C GLU A 442 -6.90 12.43 -22.00
N ASP A 443 -7.79 13.08 -21.25
CA ASP A 443 -7.70 14.48 -20.84
C ASP A 443 -6.74 14.71 -19.65
N GLY A 444 -6.14 13.65 -19.10
CA GLY A 444 -5.21 13.71 -17.98
C GLY A 444 -5.84 13.50 -16.60
N MET A 445 -7.18 13.44 -16.50
CA MET A 445 -7.85 13.17 -15.23
C MET A 445 -7.55 11.74 -14.74
N VAL A 446 -7.34 11.57 -13.43
CA VAL A 446 -7.09 10.25 -12.84
C VAL A 446 -8.37 9.39 -12.91
N ARG A 447 -8.24 8.12 -13.33
CA ARG A 447 -9.37 7.17 -13.43
C ARG A 447 -9.70 6.47 -12.11
N ILE A 448 -8.71 6.33 -11.25
CA ILE A 448 -8.81 5.52 -10.03
C ILE A 448 -9.16 6.45 -8.85
N ALA A 449 -10.27 6.18 -8.17
CA ALA A 449 -10.61 6.85 -6.92
C ALA A 449 -9.58 6.53 -5.81
N GLY A 450 -9.40 7.44 -4.84
CA GLY A 450 -8.32 7.34 -3.86
C GLY A 450 -7.00 7.92 -4.36
N ARG A 451 -7.04 8.83 -5.35
CA ARG A 451 -5.89 9.48 -5.99
C ARG A 451 -6.07 11.00 -6.10
N GLU A 452 -6.77 11.56 -5.12
CA GLU A 452 -7.25 12.94 -5.12
C GLU A 452 -6.12 13.98 -5.09
N TYR A 453 -4.93 13.62 -4.61
CA TYR A 453 -3.78 14.52 -4.55
C TYR A 453 -3.38 15.02 -5.95
N ASN A 454 -3.47 14.17 -6.97
CA ASN A 454 -3.22 14.59 -8.35
C ASN A 454 -4.14 15.73 -8.79
N GLY A 455 -5.45 15.59 -8.59
CA GLY A 455 -6.41 16.62 -8.92
C GLY A 455 -6.27 17.88 -8.06
N LEU A 456 -5.86 17.71 -6.79
CA LEU A 456 -5.57 18.83 -5.90
C LEU A 456 -4.43 19.69 -6.45
N LEU A 457 -3.32 19.08 -6.90
CA LEU A 457 -2.16 19.79 -7.46
C LEU A 457 -2.52 20.66 -8.67
N ASP A 458 -3.48 20.24 -9.48
CA ASP A 458 -3.93 20.95 -10.67
C ASP A 458 -5.00 22.02 -10.37
N SER A 459 -5.55 22.05 -9.15
CA SER A 459 -6.62 22.97 -8.80
C SER A 459 -6.09 24.39 -8.55
N SER A 460 -6.82 25.41 -9.02
CA SER A 460 -6.49 26.81 -8.73
C SER A 460 -6.53 27.14 -7.23
N CYS A 461 -7.38 26.44 -6.47
CA CYS A 461 -7.48 26.59 -5.02
C CYS A 461 -6.21 26.14 -4.28
N PHE A 462 -5.48 25.16 -4.83
CA PHE A 462 -4.17 24.74 -4.33
C PHE A 462 -3.06 25.64 -4.88
N GLN A 463 -3.00 25.86 -6.20
CA GLN A 463 -1.90 26.59 -6.84
C GLN A 463 -1.84 28.08 -6.45
N ASN A 464 -3.00 28.73 -6.38
CA ASN A 464 -3.12 30.18 -6.13
C ASN A 464 -3.68 30.48 -4.73
N GLY A 465 -4.00 29.45 -3.95
CA GLY A 465 -4.63 29.58 -2.64
C GLY A 465 -3.84 28.87 -1.55
N THR A 466 -4.55 28.39 -0.55
CA THR A 466 -4.00 27.63 0.59
C THR A 466 -4.79 26.36 0.89
N MET A 467 -5.54 25.87 -0.10
CA MET A 467 -6.33 24.65 0.07
C MET A 467 -5.40 23.44 0.26
N SER A 468 -5.77 22.56 1.16
CA SER A 468 -5.17 21.22 1.33
C SER A 468 -6.30 20.20 1.55
N CYS A 469 -5.95 18.93 1.67
CA CYS A 469 -6.88 17.88 2.06
C CYS A 469 -7.62 18.25 3.38
N MET A 470 -6.89 18.84 4.32
CA MET A 470 -7.38 19.25 5.65
C MET A 470 -8.30 20.47 5.63
N SER A 471 -8.44 21.15 4.47
CA SER A 471 -9.45 22.21 4.32
C SER A 471 -10.88 21.67 4.33
N CYS A 472 -11.06 20.38 3.98
CA CYS A 472 -12.37 19.73 3.86
C CYS A 472 -12.48 18.44 4.67
N HIS A 473 -11.36 17.76 4.96
CA HIS A 473 -11.34 16.48 5.66
C HIS A 473 -10.80 16.60 7.09
N GLN A 474 -11.34 15.79 8.00
CA GLN A 474 -10.76 15.56 9.32
C GLN A 474 -9.95 14.26 9.27
N MET A 475 -8.71 14.30 9.76
CA MET A 475 -7.74 13.20 9.58
C MET A 475 -8.18 11.87 10.23
N HIS A 476 -8.87 11.95 11.36
CA HIS A 476 -9.19 10.79 12.19
C HIS A 476 -10.66 10.34 12.08
N GLN A 477 -11.53 11.02 11.30
CA GLN A 477 -12.98 10.74 11.27
C GLN A 477 -13.46 10.22 9.92
#